data_AF-A0A517YXN4-F1
#
_entry.id   AF-A0A517YXN4-F1
#
_cell.length_a   1.000
_cell.length_b   1.000
_cell.length_c   1.000
_cell.angle_alpha   90.00
_cell.angle_beta   90.00
_cell.angle_gamma   90.00
#
_symmetry.space_group_name_H-M   'P 1'
#
loop_
_entity.id
_entity.type
_entity.pdbx_description
1 polymer ?
#
loop_
_entity_poly.entity_id
_entity_poly.type
_entity_poly.pdbx_seq_one_letter_code
_entity_poly.pdbx_strand_id
1 'polypeptide(L)' 'MLQLRDTCVYIVKNNEDIVYIGITEDIDGARKTHVETDQQFTDVVAVTDDLTADQADQICADLMEDYVSSNGGDTPLYNN' A
#
# COMPACT_ATOMS: atom_id res chain seq x y z
N MET A 1 19.69 14.39 13.61
CA MET A 1 19.71 13.04 13.03
C MET A 1 18.29 12.76 12.61
N LEU A 2 17.99 12.79 11.30
CA LEU A 2 16.71 12.24 10.85
C LEU A 2 16.86 10.72 10.99
N GLN A 3 16.14 10.13 11.95
CA GLN A 3 15.82 8.72 11.85
C GLN A 3 15.03 8.59 10.54
N LEU A 4 15.68 8.06 9.50
CA LEU A 4 14.97 7.46 8.38
C LEU A 4 14.09 6.42 9.02
N ARG A 5 12.82 6.75 9.22
CA ARG A 5 11.84 5.78 9.67
C ARG A 5 11.70 4.79 8.52
N ASP A 6 11.89 3.54 8.87
CA ASP A 6 11.66 2.41 7.98
C ASP A 6 10.31 2.59 7.29
N THR A 7 10.34 2.77 5.97
CA THR A 7 9.14 3.03 5.19
C THR A 7 8.60 1.69 4.71
N CYS A 8 7.31 1.44 4.90
CA CYS A 8 6.67 0.19 4.52
C CYS A 8 5.66 0.45 3.40
N VAL A 9 5.68 -0.38 2.37
CA VAL A 9 4.62 -0.42 1.36
C VAL A 9 3.53 -1.37 1.85
N TYR A 10 2.29 -0.91 1.78
CA TYR A 10 1.13 -1.71 2.12
C TYR A 10 0.08 -1.64 1.03
N ILE A 11 -0.68 -2.73 0.93
CA ILE A 11 -1.82 -2.84 0.04
C ILE A 11 -3.07 -3.07 0.84
N VAL A 12 -4.15 -2.43 0.41
CA VAL A 12 -5.49 -2.66 0.92
C VAL A 12 -6.25 -3.44 -0.13
N LYS A 13 -6.89 -4.51 0.33
CA LYS A 13 -7.68 -5.41 -0.51
C LYS A 13 -9.15 -5.34 -0.15
N ASN A 14 -10.00 -5.44 -1.16
CA ASN A 14 -11.42 -5.71 -1.00
C ASN A 14 -11.71 -7.04 -1.70
N ASN A 15 -11.94 -8.08 -0.90
CA ASN A 15 -11.95 -9.47 -1.33
C ASN A 15 -10.61 -9.86 -1.99
N GLU A 16 -10.61 -10.19 -3.28
CA GLU A 16 -9.42 -10.60 -4.03
C GLU A 16 -8.76 -9.44 -4.78
N ASP A 17 -9.43 -8.28 -4.86
CA ASP A 17 -8.97 -7.12 -5.61
C ASP A 17 -8.15 -6.16 -4.74
N ILE A 18 -7.03 -5.68 -5.28
CA ILE A 18 -6.25 -4.61 -4.68
C ILE A 18 -6.96 -3.30 -5.01
N VAL A 19 -7.41 -2.60 -3.99
CA VAL A 19 -8.17 -1.34 -4.16
C VAL A 19 -7.33 -0.12 -3.82
N TYR A 20 -6.26 -0.30 -3.05
CA TYR A 20 -5.37 0.78 -2.66
C TYR A 20 -3.95 0.30 -2.40
N ILE A 21 -2.98 1.11 -2.80
CA ILE A 21 -1.56 0.93 -2.53
C ILE A 21 -1.04 2.21 -1.89
N GLY A 22 -0.33 2.09 -0.78
CA GLY A 22 0.22 3.24 -0.08
C GLY A 22 1.53 2.93 0.64
N ILE A 23 2.19 4.00 1.05
CA ILE A 23 3.45 3.98 1.79
C ILE A 23 3.17 4.51 3.20
N THR A 24 3.67 3.85 4.23
CA THR A 24 3.48 4.27 5.63
C THR A 24 4.72 3.98 6.46
N GLU A 25 4.98 4.82 7.45
CA GLU A 25 5.97 4.56 8.51
C GLU A 25 5.35 3.79 9.70
N ASP A 26 4.01 3.67 9.72
CA ASP A 26 3.23 3.03 10.78
C ASP A 26 2.11 2.19 10.15
N ILE A 27 2.37 0.90 9.98
CA ILE A 27 1.40 -0.03 9.39
C ILE A 27 0.19 -0.25 10.30
N ASP A 28 0.39 -0.26 11.62
CA ASP A 28 -0.68 -0.45 12.59
C ASP A 28 -1.60 0.78 12.62
N GLY A 29 -1.03 1.99 12.55
CA GLY A 29 -1.77 3.24 12.41
C GLY A 29 -2.54 3.32 11.08
N ALA A 30 -1.93 2.91 9.98
CA ALA A 30 -2.60 2.86 8.67
C ALA A 30 -3.75 1.84 8.67
N ARG A 31 -3.51 0.63 9.20
CA ARG A 31 -4.55 -0.40 9.33
C ARG A 31 -5.71 0.10 10.19
N LYS A 32 -5.41 0.73 11.33
CA LYS A 32 -6.43 1.30 12.22
C LYS A 32 -7.23 2.39 11.51
N THR A 33 -6.56 3.29 10.79
CA THR A 33 -7.23 4.35 10.00
C THR A 33 -8.17 3.73 8.97
N HIS A 34 -7.71 2.78 8.16
CA HIS A 34 -8.54 2.15 7.13
C HIS A 34 -9.72 1.35 7.71
N VAL A 35 -9.53 0.71 8.87
CA VAL A 35 -10.60 0.00 9.59
C VAL A 35 -11.60 0.96 10.24
N GLU A 36 -11.14 2.09 10.78
CA GLU A 36 -11.99 3.08 11.48
C GLU A 36 -12.72 4.03 10.51
N THR A 37 -12.22 4.23 9.28
CA THR A 37 -12.78 5.17 8.31
C THR A 37 -13.86 4.57 7.40
N ASP A 38 -14.43 3.41 7.78
CA ASP A 38 -15.68 2.86 7.21
C ASP A 38 -15.60 2.47 5.72
N GLN A 39 -14.41 2.09 5.25
CA GLN A 39 -14.23 1.58 3.91
C GLN A 39 -14.30 0.04 3.94
N GLN A 40 -15.10 -0.55 3.03
CA GLN A 40 -15.39 -1.99 2.94
C GLN A 40 -14.17 -2.82 2.52
N PHE A 41 -13.06 -2.69 3.23
CA PHE A 41 -11.84 -3.43 2.95
C PHE A 41 -11.82 -4.69 3.77
N THR A 42 -11.42 -5.78 3.12
CA THR A 42 -11.35 -7.09 3.76
C THR A 42 -9.99 -7.31 4.40
N ASP A 43 -8.92 -6.70 3.87
CA ASP A 43 -7.57 -6.93 4.37
C ASP A 43 -6.62 -5.76 4.11
N VAL A 44 -5.66 -5.58 5.01
CA VAL A 44 -4.54 -4.63 4.88
C VAL A 44 -3.25 -5.41 5.12
N VAL A 45 -2.42 -5.49 4.09
CA VAL A 45 -1.22 -6.34 4.09
C VAL A 45 0.01 -5.50 3.82
N ALA A 46 1.01 -5.58 4.71
CA ALA A 46 2.33 -5.07 4.44
C ALA A 46 3.02 -5.95 3.40
N VAL A 47 3.54 -5.35 2.33
CA VAL A 47 4.27 -6.05 1.27
C VAL A 47 5.74 -6.19 1.63
N THR A 48 6.28 -5.19 2.34
CA THR A 48 7.69 -5.09 2.69
C THR A 48 7.88 -4.28 3.96
N ASP A 49 8.88 -4.65 4.75
CA ASP A 49 9.35 -3.89 5.92
C ASP A 49 10.72 -3.27 5.60
N ASP A 50 11.05 -2.13 6.21
CA ASP A 50 12.37 -1.46 6.17
C ASP A 50 12.88 -1.03 4.77
N LEU A 51 12.07 -0.26 4.02
CA LEU A 51 12.50 0.35 2.76
C LEU A 51 12.93 1.81 2.93
N THR A 52 13.77 2.28 2.00
CA THR A 52 13.92 3.72 1.76
C THR A 52 12.75 4.27 0.95
N ALA A 53 12.52 5.58 1.01
CA ALA A 53 11.47 6.24 0.24
C ALA A 53 11.55 5.93 -1.28
N ASP A 54 12.75 5.98 -1.87
CA ASP A 54 12.95 5.65 -3.30
C ASP A 54 12.60 4.19 -3.61
N GLN A 55 12.89 3.27 -2.70
CA GLN A 55 12.54 1.85 -2.86
C GLN A 55 11.04 1.62 -2.72
N ALA A 56 10.39 2.31 -1.77
CA ALA A 56 8.95 2.24 -1.57
C ALA A 56 8.19 2.77 -2.80
N ASP A 57 8.63 3.89 -3.37
CA ASP A 57 8.06 4.43 -4.61
C ASP A 57 8.22 3.45 -5.78
N GLN A 58 9.39 2.83 -5.95
CA GLN A 58 9.61 1.84 -7.01
C GLN A 58 8.71 0.61 -6.84
N ILE A 59 8.59 0.08 -5.61
CA ILE A 59 7.74 -1.08 -5.33
C ILE A 59 6.27 -0.75 -5.55
N CYS A 60 5.81 0.45 -5.18
CA CYS A 60 4.46 0.90 -5.50
C CYS A 60 4.21 0.95 -7.01
N ALA A 61 5.17 1.46 -7.79
CA ALA A 61 5.07 1.51 -9.23
C ALA A 61 4.99 0.10 -9.85
N ASP A 62 5.85 -0.82 -9.40
CA ASP A 62 5.88 -2.20 -9.86
C ASP A 62 4.56 -2.94 -9.53
N LEU A 63 4.05 -2.78 -8.30
CA LEU A 63 2.77 -3.38 -7.88
C LEU A 63 1.59 -2.82 -8.68
N MET A 64 1.62 -1.53 -9.02
CA MET A 64 0.59 -0.92 -9.86
C MET A 64 0.66 -1.44 -11.29
N GLU A 65 1.86 -1.55 -11.87
CA GLU A 65 2.06 -2.09 -13.21
C GLU A 65 1.59 -3.55 -13.30
N ASP A 66 1.97 -4.38 -12.34
CA ASP A 66 1.56 -5.78 -12.24
C ASP A 66 0.03 -5.92 -12.13
N TYR A 67 -0.60 -5.09 -11.30
CA TYR A 67 -2.05 -5.11 -11.13
C TYR A 67 -2.78 -4.68 -12.40
N VAL A 68 -2.36 -3.58 -13.02
CA VAL A 68 -2.94 -3.07 -14.27
C VAL A 68 -2.81 -4.09 -15.41
N SER A 69 -1.64 -4.73 -15.51
CA SER A 69 -1.40 -5.78 -16.49
C SER A 69 -2.27 -7.02 -16.24
N SER A 70 -2.57 -7.35 -14.98
CA SER A 70 -3.35 -8.53 -14.60
C SER A 70 -4.86 -8.31 -14.65
N ASN A 71 -5.32 -7.08 -14.39
CA ASN A 71 -6.74 -6.72 -14.30
C ASN A 71 -7.25 -5.89 -15.47
N GLY A 72 -6.59 -5.98 -16.63
CA GLY A 72 -7.11 -5.44 -17.89
C GLY A 72 -7.22 -3.91 -17.95
N GLY A 73 -6.39 -3.19 -17.18
CA GLY A 73 -6.36 -1.73 -17.19
C GLY A 73 -6.97 -1.05 -15.96
N ASP A 74 -7.58 -1.79 -15.03
CA ASP A 74 -8.06 -1.21 -13.77
C ASP A 74 -6.89 -0.83 -12.86
N THR A 75 -6.90 0.40 -12.36
CA THR A 75 -5.87 0.93 -11.45
C THR A 75 -6.43 1.05 -10.03
N PRO A 76 -5.72 0.57 -9.00
CA PRO A 76 -6.07 0.85 -7.61
C PRO A 76 -5.88 2.33 -7.30
N LEU A 77 -6.53 2.80 -6.23
CA LEU A 77 -6.28 4.15 -5.71
C LEU A 77 -4.85 4.23 -5.17
N TYR A 78 -4.15 5.31 -5.50
CA TYR A 78 -2.78 5.57 -5.03
C TYR A 78 -2.74 6.88 -4.27
N ASN A 79 -2.18 6.85 -3.07
CA ASN A 79 -1.85 8.06 -2.33
C ASN A 79 -0.36 8.01 -2.02
N ASN A 80 0.36 9.00 -2.56
CA ASN A 80 1.75 9.26 -2.25
C ASN A 80 1.82 10.25 -1.07
#